data_AF-A0A8C3NQC4-F1
#
_entry.id   AF-A0A8C3NQC4-F1
#
_cell.length_a   1.000
_cell.length_b   1.000
_cell.length_c   1.000
_cell.angle_alpha   90.00
_cell.angle_beta   90.00
_cell.angle_gamma   90.00
#
_symmetry.space_group_name_H-M   'P 1'
#
loop_
_entity.id
_entity.type
_entity.pdbx_description
1 polymer ?
#
loop_
_entity_poly.entity_id
_entity_poly.type
_entity_poly.pdbx_seq_one_letter_code
_entity_poly.pdbx_strand_id
1 'polypeptide(L)'
;MAEPLCKAAVKKCKETMPQTPIFSSMLGSSCSGQVQPDMGERCVDPVYQDGNLVSGSLEALIERLVPTMDYYPDRTYIFTFLLSSRVFIHPHELLAKVGQICIKQKQQLETGTEAEKAKLKSFAAKIIQLLKEWTETFPYDFQDEKSMKELKEIAHRITQCDEENGTVKKIISQMTQNLLMALSARSQYQEIKEKFRQPVTDKGTILKTKPQSTQKDILSVCCDPLILAQQLTYIELERVSNIYPEDLMQIVSHMDSLDNHKCRSDVTKTYNLEAYDNWFNCLSMLVATEICRIVKKKQRTRMVEFFIDVARECFNIGNFNSMMAIISGMNLSPVARLKKTWSKVKTAKFDVLEHHMDPSSNFCNYRTALQGAAQRSQTANSSREKIVIPVFNLFIKDIYFLHKIHTNRLPNGQINFKKFWEISRQIHDFLTWKQVECPFEKDKKIQTYLLTAPIYSEEALFIASFESEGPENHMEKDSWKTLRTTLLNRA
;
A
#
# COMPACT_ATOMS: atom_id res chain seq x y z
N MET A 1 1.95 -15.50 14.35
CA MET A 1 0.75 -14.65 14.46
C MET A 1 0.42 -13.87 13.17
N ALA A 2 0.95 -14.24 11.99
CA ALA A 2 0.61 -13.63 10.69
C ALA A 2 -0.35 -14.49 9.82
N GLU A 3 -0.60 -15.74 10.23
CA GLU A 3 -1.60 -16.62 9.63
C GLU A 3 -3.06 -16.12 9.74
N PRO A 4 -3.47 -15.40 10.82
CA PRO A 4 -4.84 -14.90 10.93
C PRO A 4 -5.18 -13.77 9.97
N LEU A 5 -4.21 -12.96 9.51
CA LEU A 5 -4.51 -11.79 8.66
C LEU A 5 -4.81 -12.18 7.21
N CYS A 6 -4.02 -13.10 6.64
CA CYS A 6 -4.29 -13.61 5.30
C CYS A 6 -5.48 -14.59 5.29
N LYS A 7 -5.66 -15.41 6.33
CA LYS A 7 -6.85 -16.28 6.45
C LYS A 7 -8.12 -15.51 6.83
N ALA A 8 -8.09 -14.45 7.64
CA ALA A 8 -9.30 -13.69 7.98
C ALA A 8 -9.75 -12.78 6.82
N ALA A 9 -8.82 -12.12 6.11
CA ALA A 9 -9.16 -11.35 4.91
C ALA A 9 -9.69 -12.25 3.79
N VAL A 10 -9.11 -13.45 3.60
CA VAL A 10 -9.59 -14.44 2.63
C VAL A 10 -10.88 -15.12 3.10
N LYS A 11 -11.04 -15.45 4.39
CA LYS A 11 -12.24 -16.16 4.91
C LYS A 11 -13.48 -15.25 4.98
N LYS A 12 -13.35 -13.98 5.38
CA LYS A 12 -14.46 -13.00 5.34
C LYS A 12 -14.87 -12.64 3.90
N CYS A 13 -13.91 -12.57 2.96
CA CYS A 13 -14.23 -12.39 1.53
C CYS A 13 -14.80 -13.66 0.87
N LYS A 14 -14.47 -14.87 1.37
CA LYS A 14 -15.03 -16.13 0.86
C LYS A 14 -16.50 -16.34 1.23
N GLU A 15 -16.95 -15.77 2.35
CA GLU A 15 -18.32 -15.95 2.85
C GLU A 15 -19.34 -15.00 2.22
N THR A 16 -18.92 -14.03 1.40
CA THR A 16 -19.80 -12.99 0.81
C THR A 16 -19.78 -12.88 -0.72
N MET A 17 -19.01 -13.67 -1.47
CA MET A 17 -19.04 -13.63 -2.95
C MET A 17 -18.90 -15.02 -3.61
N PRO A 18 -19.63 -15.28 -4.72
CA PRO A 18 -19.61 -16.57 -5.41
C PRO A 18 -18.23 -16.89 -6.01
N GLN A 19 -17.70 -18.07 -5.67
CA GLN A 19 -16.42 -18.59 -6.16
C GLN A 19 -16.53 -18.97 -7.65
N THR A 20 -15.69 -18.40 -8.52
CA THR A 20 -15.53 -18.86 -9.91
C THR A 20 -14.29 -19.76 -10.02
N PRO A 21 -14.36 -20.92 -10.70
CA PRO A 21 -13.23 -21.84 -10.82
C PRO A 21 -12.18 -21.37 -11.84
N ILE A 22 -10.91 -21.68 -11.55
CA ILE A 22 -9.73 -21.37 -12.36
C ILE A 22 -9.63 -22.42 -13.49
N PHE A 23 -9.69 -21.99 -14.74
CA PHE A 23 -9.35 -22.82 -15.90
C PHE A 23 -7.83 -22.90 -16.05
N SER A 24 -7.29 -24.12 -16.04
CA SER A 24 -5.95 -24.42 -16.56
C SER A 24 -6.11 -25.19 -17.87
N SER A 25 -5.37 -24.79 -18.90
CA SER A 25 -5.23 -25.60 -20.10
C SER A 25 -3.90 -25.35 -20.78
N MET A 26 -3.14 -26.45 -20.86
CA MET A 26 -2.20 -26.86 -21.92
C MET A 26 -0.91 -26.09 -22.14
N LEU A 27 0.21 -26.74 -21.83
CA LEU A 27 1.12 -27.33 -22.84
C LEU A 27 1.99 -28.43 -22.18
N GLY A 28 2.11 -29.58 -22.87
CA GLY A 28 2.70 -30.85 -22.40
C GLY A 28 4.24 -30.89 -22.37
N SER A 29 4.81 -31.81 -21.58
CA SER A 29 5.48 -33.08 -21.99
C SER A 29 6.79 -32.86 -22.77
N SER A 30 7.96 -33.41 -22.46
CA SER A 30 8.45 -34.44 -21.54
C SER A 30 10.00 -34.53 -21.65
N CYS A 31 10.61 -35.31 -20.75
CA CYS A 31 11.93 -35.99 -20.85
C CYS A 31 13.21 -35.32 -20.28
N SER A 32 13.52 -35.74 -19.05
CA SER A 32 14.78 -36.38 -18.56
C SER A 32 16.15 -35.96 -19.12
N GLY A 33 17.04 -35.57 -18.20
CA GLY A 33 18.49 -35.60 -18.38
C GLY A 33 19.22 -35.07 -17.15
N GLN A 34 19.58 -35.94 -16.21
CA GLN A 34 20.54 -35.64 -15.15
C GLN A 34 21.92 -35.42 -15.78
N VAL A 35 22.45 -34.20 -15.66
CA VAL A 35 23.90 -33.93 -15.73
C VAL A 35 24.19 -32.79 -14.76
N GLN A 36 24.88 -33.09 -13.66
CA GLN A 36 25.63 -32.06 -12.92
C GLN A 36 26.78 -31.60 -13.82
N PRO A 37 27.07 -30.28 -13.83
CA PRO A 37 28.47 -29.92 -13.75
C PRO A 37 28.72 -28.74 -12.80
N ASP A 38 29.66 -29.00 -11.91
CA ASP A 38 30.89 -28.24 -11.66
C ASP A 38 30.80 -26.77 -11.21
N MET A 39 31.34 -26.57 -10.00
CA MET A 39 31.44 -25.32 -9.26
C MET A 39 32.59 -24.48 -9.81
N GLY A 40 32.33 -23.77 -10.91
CA GLY A 40 33.13 -22.62 -11.32
C GLY A 40 32.33 -21.34 -11.05
N GLU A 41 32.90 -20.41 -10.29
CA GLU A 41 32.43 -19.03 -10.19
C GLU A 41 32.37 -18.40 -11.58
N ARG A 42 31.25 -18.59 -12.29
CA ARG A 42 30.93 -17.77 -13.46
C ARG A 42 30.16 -16.58 -12.93
N CYS A 43 30.79 -15.40 -12.99
CA CYS A 43 30.05 -14.16 -13.04
C CYS A 43 29.21 -14.22 -14.32
N VAL A 44 27.98 -14.74 -14.21
CA VAL A 44 27.10 -14.89 -15.36
C VAL A 44 26.57 -13.50 -15.68
N ASP A 45 26.95 -12.98 -16.85
CA ASP A 45 26.50 -11.69 -17.35
C ASP A 45 24.97 -11.54 -17.23
N PRO A 46 24.48 -10.30 -17.04
CA PRO A 46 23.05 -10.04 -17.02
C PRO A 46 22.40 -10.51 -18.33
N VAL A 47 21.31 -11.25 -18.22
CA VAL A 47 20.57 -11.80 -19.36
C VAL A 47 19.53 -10.78 -19.81
N TYR A 48 19.53 -10.47 -21.10
CA TYR A 48 18.57 -9.57 -21.73
C TYR A 48 17.65 -10.34 -22.67
N GLN A 49 16.38 -9.93 -22.70
CA GLN A 49 15.39 -10.36 -23.68
C GLN A 49 14.73 -9.13 -24.27
N ASP A 50 14.76 -8.98 -25.59
CA ASP A 50 14.22 -7.83 -26.31
C ASP A 50 14.72 -6.48 -25.78
N GLY A 51 16.01 -6.42 -25.40
CA GLY A 51 16.64 -5.23 -24.83
C GLY A 51 16.33 -4.97 -23.34
N ASN A 52 15.48 -5.78 -22.71
CA ASN A 52 15.12 -5.65 -21.30
C ASN A 52 15.91 -6.63 -20.43
N LEU A 53 16.39 -6.15 -19.29
CA LEU A 53 17.09 -6.97 -18.31
C LEU A 53 16.11 -7.96 -17.66
N VAL A 54 16.36 -9.26 -17.83
CA VAL A 54 15.50 -10.34 -17.32
C VAL A 54 16.08 -10.97 -16.05
N SER A 55 17.38 -11.21 -16.01
CA SER A 55 18.05 -11.83 -14.86
C SER A 55 19.53 -11.47 -14.76
N GLY A 56 20.13 -11.70 -13.60
CA GLY A 56 21.57 -11.52 -13.38
C GLY A 56 22.03 -12.07 -12.03
N SER A 57 23.33 -12.26 -11.85
CA SER A 57 23.89 -12.49 -10.51
C SER A 57 23.68 -11.23 -9.65
N LEU A 58 23.71 -11.39 -8.32
CA LEU A 58 23.59 -10.23 -7.43
C LEU A 58 24.74 -9.25 -7.69
N GLU A 59 25.94 -9.77 -7.88
CA GLU A 59 27.16 -9.01 -8.17
C GLU A 59 27.03 -8.20 -9.46
N ALA A 60 26.59 -8.81 -10.56
CA ALA A 60 26.44 -8.11 -11.84
C ALA A 60 25.35 -7.02 -11.78
N LEU A 61 24.28 -7.25 -11.01
CA LEU A 61 23.23 -6.24 -10.80
C LEU A 61 23.73 -5.07 -9.92
N ILE A 62 24.57 -5.34 -8.91
CA ILE A 62 25.22 -4.29 -8.11
C ILE A 62 26.19 -3.49 -8.98
N GLU A 63 27.01 -4.15 -9.80
CA GLU A 63 27.92 -3.46 -10.72
C GLU A 63 27.16 -2.55 -11.68
N ARG A 64 26.03 -3.02 -12.21
CA ARG A 64 25.13 -2.22 -13.07
C ARG A 64 24.47 -1.04 -12.33
N LEU A 65 24.34 -1.08 -11.01
CA LEU A 65 23.85 0.05 -10.22
C LEU A 65 24.89 1.18 -10.13
N VAL A 66 26.19 0.86 -10.19
CA VAL A 66 27.25 1.86 -10.03
C VAL A 66 27.53 2.57 -11.37
N PRO A 67 27.35 3.90 -11.48
CA PRO A 67 27.70 4.65 -12.67
C PRO A 67 29.16 4.45 -13.05
N THR A 68 29.43 4.46 -14.36
CA THR A 68 30.80 4.47 -14.90
C THR A 68 31.02 5.75 -15.71
N MET A 69 32.16 5.86 -16.39
CA MET A 69 32.46 7.03 -17.20
C MET A 69 31.42 7.29 -18.29
N ASP A 70 30.97 6.26 -18.96
CA ASP A 70 30.11 6.36 -20.14
C ASP A 70 28.69 5.86 -19.89
N TYR A 71 28.41 5.41 -18.67
CA TYR A 71 27.12 4.84 -18.29
C TYR A 71 26.57 5.48 -17.02
N TYR A 72 25.25 5.65 -16.98
CA TYR A 72 24.49 5.95 -15.79
C TYR A 72 23.23 5.07 -15.83
N PRO A 73 22.90 4.35 -14.74
CA PRO A 73 21.72 3.50 -14.72
C PRO A 73 20.45 4.32 -14.91
N ASP A 74 19.50 3.79 -15.68
CA ASP A 74 18.22 4.44 -15.84
C ASP A 74 17.45 4.47 -14.51
N ARG A 75 16.60 5.50 -14.32
CA ARG A 75 15.87 5.70 -13.07
C ARG A 75 14.95 4.53 -12.71
N THR A 76 14.39 3.85 -13.71
CA THR A 76 13.53 2.69 -13.50
C THR A 76 14.34 1.51 -12.95
N TYR A 77 15.56 1.30 -13.45
CA TYR A 77 16.50 0.33 -12.91
C TYR A 77 16.93 0.67 -11.50
N ILE A 78 17.34 1.92 -11.23
CA ILE A 78 17.73 2.38 -9.89
C ILE A 78 16.60 2.10 -8.90
N PHE A 79 15.38 2.56 -9.20
CA PHE A 79 14.21 2.33 -8.36
C PHE A 79 13.94 0.84 -8.15
N THR A 80 13.89 0.05 -9.23
CA THR A 80 13.57 -1.39 -9.18
C THR A 80 14.60 -2.16 -8.38
N PHE A 81 15.88 -1.95 -8.66
CA PHE A 81 16.96 -2.65 -7.99
C PHE A 81 17.08 -2.25 -6.52
N LEU A 82 17.06 -0.95 -6.21
CA LEU A 82 17.11 -0.50 -4.81
C LEU A 82 15.88 -0.96 -4.02
N LEU A 83 14.68 -1.00 -4.64
CA LEU A 83 13.47 -1.52 -4.01
C LEU A 83 13.60 -3.01 -3.66
N SER A 84 13.97 -3.81 -4.66
CA SER A 84 14.01 -5.28 -4.60
C SER A 84 15.26 -5.87 -3.95
N SER A 85 16.36 -5.12 -3.88
CA SER A 85 17.61 -5.58 -3.27
C SER A 85 17.45 -6.01 -1.83
N ARG A 86 16.48 -5.44 -1.09
CA ARG A 86 16.12 -5.81 0.30
C ARG A 86 15.74 -7.28 0.48
N VAL A 87 15.37 -7.97 -0.60
CA VAL A 87 15.08 -9.41 -0.61
C VAL A 87 16.38 -10.23 -0.61
N PHE A 88 17.50 -9.65 -1.06
CA PHE A 88 18.75 -10.35 -1.34
C PHE A 88 19.95 -9.86 -0.53
N ILE A 89 19.96 -8.60 -0.11
CA ILE A 89 21.07 -7.93 0.57
C ILE A 89 20.55 -6.79 1.45
N HIS A 90 21.11 -6.65 2.65
CA HIS A 90 20.76 -5.53 3.53
C HIS A 90 21.29 -4.19 2.98
N PRO A 91 20.58 -3.06 3.19
CA PRO A 91 21.00 -1.77 2.64
C PRO A 91 22.42 -1.35 3.01
N HIS A 92 22.85 -1.57 4.26
CA HIS A 92 24.23 -1.25 4.70
C HIS A 92 25.29 -2.10 3.97
N GLU A 93 25.02 -3.37 3.72
CA GLU A 93 25.92 -4.25 2.96
C GLU A 93 25.96 -3.86 1.48
N LEU A 94 24.81 -3.47 0.92
CA LEU A 94 24.74 -2.96 -0.45
C LEU A 94 25.53 -1.65 -0.61
N LEU A 95 25.39 -0.71 0.33
CA LEU A 95 26.18 0.52 0.37
C LEU A 95 27.67 0.22 0.43
N ALA A 96 28.10 -0.70 1.30
CA ALA A 96 29.51 -1.09 1.39
C ALA A 96 30.04 -1.65 0.06
N LYS A 97 29.29 -2.53 -0.62
CA LYS A 97 29.67 -3.07 -1.95
C LYS A 97 29.73 -1.97 -3.02
N VAL A 98 28.75 -1.07 -3.06
CA VAL A 98 28.76 0.11 -3.95
C VAL A 98 30.00 0.97 -3.68
N GLY A 99 30.31 1.24 -2.42
CA GLY A 99 31.49 2.00 -2.01
C GLY A 99 32.80 1.35 -2.47
N GLN A 100 32.94 0.04 -2.31
CA GLN A 100 34.10 -0.71 -2.79
C GLN A 100 34.28 -0.59 -4.31
N ILE A 101 33.21 -0.72 -5.08
CA ILE A 101 33.25 -0.56 -6.54
C ILE A 101 33.66 0.87 -6.91
N CYS A 102 33.07 1.88 -6.27
CA CYS A 102 33.42 3.28 -6.49
C CYS A 102 34.91 3.57 -6.23
N ILE A 103 35.46 3.01 -5.13
CA ILE A 103 36.89 3.17 -4.78
C ILE A 103 37.78 2.48 -5.82
N LYS A 104 37.44 1.26 -6.22
CA LYS A 104 38.21 0.51 -7.24
C LYS A 104 38.23 1.25 -8.57
N GLN A 105 37.08 1.75 -9.03
CA GLN A 105 37.00 2.54 -10.27
C GLN A 105 37.78 3.86 -10.16
N LYS A 106 37.70 4.55 -9.03
CA LYS A 106 38.49 5.76 -8.78
C LYS A 106 40.00 5.48 -8.88
N GLN A 107 40.50 4.44 -8.22
CA GLN A 107 41.93 4.07 -8.26
C GLN A 107 42.41 3.74 -9.68
N GLN A 108 41.55 3.12 -10.50
CA GLN A 108 41.85 2.85 -11.91
C GLN A 108 41.96 4.16 -12.72
N LEU A 109 41.08 5.13 -12.47
CA LEU A 109 41.12 6.43 -13.13
C LEU A 109 42.33 7.28 -12.69
N GLU A 110 42.73 7.20 -11.41
CA GLU A 110 43.89 7.91 -10.88
C GLU A 110 45.22 7.38 -11.43
N THR A 111 45.28 6.07 -11.71
CA THR A 111 46.46 5.41 -12.32
C THR A 111 46.43 5.41 -13.85
N GLY A 112 45.34 5.90 -14.45
CA GLY A 112 45.14 5.99 -15.89
C GLY A 112 45.83 7.17 -16.57
N THR A 113 45.48 7.36 -17.84
CA THR A 113 45.91 8.47 -18.70
C THR A 113 45.46 9.83 -18.16
N GLU A 114 46.13 10.92 -18.58
CA GLU A 114 45.72 12.29 -18.20
C GLU A 114 44.27 12.62 -18.61
N ALA A 115 43.80 12.03 -19.71
CA ALA A 115 42.41 12.15 -20.15
C ALA A 115 41.41 11.46 -19.19
N GLU A 116 41.80 10.34 -18.57
CA GLU A 116 41.02 9.62 -17.56
C GLU A 116 41.05 10.35 -16.21
N LYS A 117 42.19 10.94 -15.83
CA LYS A 117 42.28 11.80 -14.64
C LYS A 117 41.40 13.04 -14.75
N ALA A 118 41.38 13.69 -15.92
CA ALA A 118 40.50 14.84 -16.17
C ALA A 118 39.00 14.51 -16.02
N LYS A 119 38.64 13.23 -16.17
CA LYS A 119 37.28 12.71 -16.09
C LYS A 119 36.82 12.37 -14.65
N LEU A 120 37.71 12.37 -13.65
CA LEU A 120 37.39 12.09 -12.24
C LEU A 120 36.27 12.98 -11.68
N LYS A 121 36.25 14.27 -12.05
CA LYS A 121 35.20 15.22 -11.61
C LYS A 121 33.82 14.79 -12.10
N SER A 122 33.71 14.34 -13.35
CA SER A 122 32.45 13.86 -13.92
C SER A 122 32.00 12.54 -13.29
N PHE A 123 32.93 11.63 -13.00
CA PHE A 123 32.64 10.38 -12.31
C PHE A 123 32.08 10.64 -10.90
N ALA A 124 32.75 11.49 -10.13
CA ALA A 124 32.33 11.88 -8.79
C ALA A 124 30.90 12.45 -8.78
N ALA A 125 30.59 13.34 -9.72
CA ALA A 125 29.25 13.91 -9.86
C ALA A 125 28.16 12.84 -10.09
N LYS A 126 28.44 11.82 -10.91
CA LYS A 126 27.51 10.70 -11.15
C LYS A 126 27.27 9.86 -9.89
N ILE A 127 28.31 9.57 -9.11
CA ILE A 127 28.13 8.80 -7.87
C ILE A 127 27.32 9.59 -6.85
N ILE A 128 27.58 10.90 -6.71
CA ILE A 128 26.80 11.77 -5.81
C ILE A 128 25.34 11.82 -6.26
N GLN A 129 25.08 11.87 -7.56
CA GLN A 129 23.73 11.82 -8.11
C GLN A 129 23.03 10.50 -7.76
N LEU A 130 23.71 9.35 -7.86
CA LEU A 130 23.17 8.05 -7.42
C LEU A 130 22.83 8.06 -5.92
N LEU A 131 23.77 8.52 -5.07
CA LEU A 131 23.56 8.57 -3.61
C LEU A 131 22.39 9.50 -3.26
N LYS A 132 22.26 10.63 -3.97
CA LYS A 132 21.14 11.54 -3.82
C LYS A 132 19.82 10.87 -4.17
N GLU A 133 19.74 10.20 -5.33
CA GLU A 133 18.54 9.47 -5.74
C GLU A 133 18.17 8.37 -4.73
N TRP A 134 19.15 7.65 -4.18
CA TRP A 134 18.90 6.65 -3.15
C TRP A 134 18.37 7.27 -1.86
N THR A 135 19.02 8.33 -1.35
CA THR A 135 18.61 9.00 -0.09
C THR A 135 17.25 9.71 -0.20
N GLU A 136 16.87 10.19 -1.38
CA GLU A 136 15.57 10.80 -1.65
C GLU A 136 14.47 9.73 -1.83
N THR A 137 14.77 8.61 -2.50
CA THR A 137 13.78 7.56 -2.80
C THR A 137 13.54 6.64 -1.60
N PHE A 138 14.60 6.27 -0.88
CA PHE A 138 14.57 5.32 0.24
C PHE A 138 15.34 5.86 1.46
N PRO A 139 14.90 6.98 2.06
CA PRO A 139 15.60 7.59 3.19
C PRO A 139 15.76 6.63 4.39
N TYR A 140 14.85 5.66 4.53
CA TYR A 140 14.84 4.73 5.66
C TYR A 140 15.99 3.72 5.65
N ASP A 141 16.60 3.45 4.50
CA ASP A 141 17.79 2.61 4.40
C ASP A 141 18.97 3.16 5.20
N PHE A 142 18.93 4.46 5.52
CA PHE A 142 19.97 5.21 6.21
C PHE A 142 19.62 5.52 7.67
N GLN A 143 18.57 4.90 8.23
CA GLN A 143 18.24 5.07 9.65
C GLN A 143 19.34 4.53 10.57
N ASP A 144 20.06 3.49 10.12
CA ASP A 144 21.04 2.77 10.92
C ASP A 144 22.40 3.48 10.86
N GLU A 145 23.13 3.50 11.99
CA GLU A 145 24.45 4.13 12.07
C GLU A 145 25.43 3.54 11.04
N LYS A 146 25.34 2.22 10.76
CA LYS A 146 26.17 1.53 9.77
C LYS A 146 25.96 2.08 8.36
N SER A 147 24.72 2.14 7.89
CA SER A 147 24.37 2.71 6.58
C SER A 147 24.82 4.17 6.48
N MET A 148 24.66 4.93 7.56
CA MET A 148 25.04 6.34 7.57
C MET A 148 26.54 6.56 7.57
N LYS A 149 27.29 5.69 8.24
CA LYS A 149 28.75 5.66 8.15
C LYS A 149 29.21 5.38 6.72
N GLU A 150 28.67 4.35 6.07
CA GLU A 150 29.01 4.01 4.68
C GLU A 150 28.70 5.17 3.72
N LEU A 151 27.52 5.80 3.83
CA LEU A 151 27.18 6.96 3.00
C LEU A 151 28.24 8.08 3.13
N LYS A 152 28.62 8.41 4.36
CA LYS A 152 29.62 9.45 4.64
C LYS A 152 31.01 9.07 4.13
N GLU A 153 31.40 7.80 4.26
CA GLU A 153 32.69 7.32 3.75
C GLU A 153 32.75 7.38 2.22
N ILE A 154 31.71 6.94 1.53
CA ILE A 154 31.65 7.02 0.06
C ILE A 154 31.70 8.49 -0.38
N ALA A 155 30.88 9.34 0.22
CA ALA A 155 30.84 10.76 -0.09
C ALA A 155 32.23 11.41 0.12
N HIS A 156 32.86 11.17 1.27
CA HIS A 156 34.17 11.74 1.59
C HIS A 156 35.29 11.26 0.65
N ARG A 157 35.33 9.96 0.33
CA ARG A 157 36.36 9.39 -0.55
C ARG A 157 36.23 9.90 -1.98
N ILE A 158 35.02 10.24 -2.41
CA ILE A 158 34.75 10.79 -3.75
C ILE A 158 34.99 12.30 -3.80
N THR A 159 34.82 13.04 -2.69
CA THR A 159 35.06 14.50 -2.65
C THR A 159 36.52 14.92 -2.62
N GLN A 160 37.46 14.02 -2.32
CA GLN A 160 38.90 14.32 -2.35
C GLN A 160 39.39 14.83 -3.74
N CYS A 161 38.55 14.78 -4.77
CA CYS A 161 38.85 15.29 -6.11
C CYS A 161 38.42 16.76 -6.37
N ASP A 162 37.72 17.43 -5.44
CA ASP A 162 37.10 18.77 -5.62
C ASP A 162 37.58 19.81 -4.59
N GLU A 163 38.90 19.90 -4.34
CA GLU A 163 39.47 20.88 -3.40
C GLU A 163 39.27 22.34 -3.85
N GLU A 164 39.07 22.60 -5.16
CA GLU A 164 39.11 23.96 -5.72
C GLU A 164 37.77 24.72 -5.69
N ASN A 165 36.61 24.05 -5.73
CA ASN A 165 35.32 24.74 -5.95
C ASN A 165 34.24 24.53 -4.86
N GLY A 166 34.44 23.62 -3.89
CA GLY A 166 33.55 23.42 -2.74
C GLY A 166 32.09 23.03 -3.05
N THR A 167 31.74 22.89 -4.33
CA THR A 167 30.37 22.73 -4.82
C THR A 167 29.85 21.33 -4.52
N VAL A 168 30.69 20.31 -4.74
CA VAL A 168 30.38 18.92 -4.39
C VAL A 168 30.16 18.75 -2.88
N LYS A 169 30.99 19.38 -2.06
CA LYS A 169 30.84 19.37 -0.59
C LYS A 169 29.49 19.97 -0.17
N LYS A 170 29.08 21.08 -0.78
CA LYS A 170 27.77 21.70 -0.54
C LYS A 170 26.61 20.78 -0.91
N ILE A 171 26.68 20.08 -2.04
CA ILE A 171 25.65 19.11 -2.47
C ILE A 171 25.52 17.99 -1.44
N ILE A 172 26.63 17.42 -0.98
CA ILE A 172 26.63 16.34 0.02
C ILE A 172 26.08 16.82 1.37
N SER A 173 26.48 18.00 1.82
CA SER A 173 25.93 18.60 3.05
C SER A 173 24.42 18.79 2.93
N GLN A 174 23.92 19.31 1.81
CA GLN A 174 22.49 19.50 1.58
C GLN A 174 21.73 18.16 1.53
N MET A 175 22.27 17.17 0.80
CA MET A 175 21.70 15.82 0.71
C MET A 175 21.60 15.17 2.10
N THR A 176 22.68 15.24 2.89
CA THR A 176 22.71 14.69 4.26
C THR A 176 21.72 15.41 5.16
N GLN A 177 21.61 16.74 5.06
CA GLN A 177 20.65 17.52 5.83
C GLN A 177 19.20 17.16 5.48
N ASN A 178 18.88 17.05 4.18
CA ASN A 178 17.55 16.64 3.72
C ASN A 178 17.17 15.25 4.23
N LEU A 179 18.11 14.31 4.19
CA LEU A 179 17.92 12.96 4.70
C LEU A 179 17.64 12.95 6.21
N LEU A 180 18.42 13.70 6.99
CA LEU A 180 18.20 13.80 8.44
C LEU A 180 16.85 14.45 8.77
N MET A 181 16.42 15.45 7.99
CA MET A 181 15.09 16.05 8.15
C MET A 181 13.98 15.02 7.84
N ALA A 182 14.10 14.25 6.76
CA ALA A 182 13.14 13.22 6.39
C ALA A 182 13.03 12.10 7.45
N LEU A 183 14.16 11.62 7.96
CA LEU A 183 14.22 10.65 9.06
C LEU A 183 13.61 11.19 10.35
N SER A 184 13.93 12.44 10.70
CA SER A 184 13.39 13.11 11.91
C SER A 184 11.88 13.29 11.83
N ALA A 185 11.36 13.76 10.70
CA ALA A 185 9.93 13.96 10.49
C ALA A 185 9.16 12.63 10.64
N ARG A 186 9.70 11.54 10.07
CA ARG A 186 9.11 10.21 10.20
C ARG A 186 9.14 9.70 11.64
N SER A 187 10.25 9.88 12.36
CA SER A 187 10.38 9.49 13.77
C SER A 187 9.37 10.22 14.65
N GLN A 188 9.22 11.54 14.49
CA GLN A 188 8.25 12.34 15.25
C GLN A 188 6.82 11.90 14.97
N TYR A 189 6.49 11.64 13.70
CA TYR A 189 5.16 11.14 13.33
C TYR A 189 4.86 9.78 13.99
N GLN A 190 5.82 8.86 13.99
CA GLN A 190 5.68 7.56 14.67
C GLN A 190 5.47 7.72 16.18
N GLU A 191 6.22 8.61 16.83
CA GLU A 191 6.08 8.87 18.26
C GLU A 191 4.70 9.45 18.61
N ILE A 192 4.21 10.42 17.84
CA ILE A 192 2.85 10.96 17.99
C ILE A 192 1.81 9.84 17.80
N LYS A 193 1.96 9.03 16.75
CA LYS A 193 1.03 7.95 16.44
C LYS A 193 0.95 6.90 17.56
N GLU A 194 2.08 6.50 18.15
CA GLU A 194 2.10 5.57 19.29
C GLU A 194 1.50 6.19 20.56
N LYS A 195 1.73 7.49 20.82
CA LYS A 195 1.08 8.20 21.95
C LYS A 195 -0.44 8.25 21.84
N PHE A 196 -0.97 8.35 20.61
CA PHE A 196 -2.41 8.38 20.34
C PHE A 196 -2.99 7.00 20.00
N ARG A 197 -2.19 5.93 20.06
CA ARG A 197 -2.66 4.56 19.89
C ARG A 197 -3.52 4.21 21.10
N GLN A 198 -4.84 4.31 20.95
CA GLN A 198 -5.73 3.71 21.93
C GLN A 198 -5.46 2.20 21.94
N PRO A 199 -5.24 1.57 23.12
CA PRO A 199 -5.25 0.13 23.19
C PRO A 199 -6.58 -0.33 22.59
N VAL A 200 -6.55 -1.38 21.78
CA VAL A 200 -7.74 -2.12 21.37
C VAL A 200 -8.28 -2.78 22.64
N THR A 201 -8.87 -1.99 23.53
CA THR A 201 -9.79 -2.53 24.51
C THR A 201 -10.95 -3.02 23.69
N ASP A 202 -11.11 -4.33 23.75
CA ASP A 202 -12.32 -5.04 23.40
C ASP A 202 -13.50 -4.18 23.86
N LYS A 203 -14.12 -3.40 22.95
CA LYS A 203 -15.34 -2.63 23.25
C LYS A 203 -16.53 -3.59 23.32
N GLY A 204 -16.33 -4.73 23.97
CA GLY A 204 -17.35 -5.63 24.48
C GLY A 204 -17.90 -5.10 25.79
N THR A 205 -18.45 -3.88 25.79
CA THR A 205 -19.42 -3.40 26.79
C THR A 205 -19.90 -1.99 26.40
N ILE A 206 -20.74 -1.91 25.38
CA ILE A 206 -21.83 -0.91 25.37
C ILE A 206 -23.14 -1.69 25.21
N LEU A 207 -23.37 -2.57 26.19
CA LEU A 207 -24.69 -3.11 26.46
C LEU A 207 -25.09 -2.45 27.78
N LYS A 208 -26.22 -1.75 27.78
CA LYS A 208 -26.78 -0.94 28.89
C LYS A 208 -26.44 0.56 28.86
N THR A 209 -26.67 1.22 27.73
CA THR A 209 -27.30 2.55 27.79
C THR A 209 -28.40 2.58 26.73
N LYS A 210 -29.64 2.88 27.15
CA LYS A 210 -30.70 3.32 26.21
C LYS A 210 -30.06 4.30 25.23
N PRO A 211 -30.37 4.25 23.91
CA PRO A 211 -29.83 5.23 22.98
C PRO A 211 -30.21 6.62 23.50
N GLN A 212 -29.21 7.35 24.02
CA GLN A 212 -29.39 8.73 24.39
C GLN A 212 -29.76 9.45 23.10
N SER A 213 -30.94 10.06 23.09
CA SER A 213 -31.57 10.75 21.95
C SER A 213 -30.79 11.97 21.45
N THR A 214 -29.56 12.18 21.91
CA THR A 214 -28.70 13.35 21.66
C THR A 214 -27.42 13.04 20.88
N GLN A 215 -27.17 11.79 20.47
CA GLN A 215 -26.00 11.49 19.65
C GLN A 215 -26.21 11.98 18.20
N LYS A 216 -25.46 13.05 17.85
CA LYS A 216 -25.43 13.63 16.50
C LYS A 216 -25.21 12.55 15.45
N ASP A 217 -25.88 12.67 14.32
CA ASP A 217 -25.69 11.82 13.15
C ASP A 217 -24.88 12.47 12.05
N ILE A 218 -24.37 11.66 11.11
CA ILE A 218 -23.54 12.19 10.04
C ILE A 218 -24.28 13.27 9.27
N LEU A 219 -25.59 13.12 9.04
CA LEU A 219 -26.43 14.10 8.36
C LEU A 219 -26.56 15.43 9.12
N SER A 220 -26.46 15.41 10.46
CA SER A 220 -26.43 16.61 11.30
C SER A 220 -25.08 17.33 11.30
N VAL A 221 -24.02 16.62 10.91
CA VAL A 221 -22.66 17.14 10.81
C VAL A 221 -22.37 17.63 9.39
N CYS A 222 -22.75 16.84 8.38
CA CYS A 222 -22.61 17.08 6.96
C CYS A 222 -23.79 16.46 6.19
N CYS A 223 -24.59 17.30 5.54
CA CYS A 223 -25.73 16.86 4.73
C CYS A 223 -25.46 16.89 3.22
N ASP A 224 -24.25 17.29 2.80
CA ASP A 224 -23.82 17.35 1.41
C ASP A 224 -22.92 16.13 1.09
N PRO A 225 -23.36 15.21 0.21
CA PRO A 225 -22.59 14.02 -0.17
C PRO A 225 -21.20 14.34 -0.74
N LEU A 226 -21.08 15.44 -1.50
CA LEU A 226 -19.81 15.82 -2.12
C LEU A 226 -18.81 16.27 -1.07
N ILE A 227 -19.25 17.10 -0.12
CA ILE A 227 -18.38 17.57 0.97
C ILE A 227 -17.92 16.37 1.82
N LEU A 228 -18.79 15.41 2.11
CA LEU A 228 -18.39 14.23 2.85
C LEU A 228 -17.36 13.38 2.07
N ALA A 229 -17.58 13.17 0.77
CA ALA A 229 -16.64 12.46 -0.09
C ALA A 229 -15.26 13.17 -0.19
N GLN A 230 -15.25 14.50 -0.19
CA GLN A 230 -14.02 15.29 -0.13
C GLN A 230 -13.26 15.07 1.20
N GLN A 231 -13.96 15.07 2.34
CA GLN A 231 -13.32 14.83 3.64
C GLN A 231 -12.83 13.38 3.79
N LEU A 232 -13.58 12.40 3.27
CA LEU A 232 -13.09 11.01 3.19
C LEU A 232 -11.82 10.94 2.35
N THR A 233 -11.81 11.60 1.19
CA THR A 233 -10.62 11.65 0.31
C THR A 233 -9.44 12.31 1.00
N TYR A 234 -9.66 13.37 1.78
CA TYR A 234 -8.61 14.00 2.58
C TYR A 234 -8.00 13.00 3.57
N ILE A 235 -8.84 12.29 4.35
CA ILE A 235 -8.38 11.30 5.32
C ILE A 235 -7.63 10.16 4.62
N GLU A 236 -8.12 9.70 3.48
CA GLU A 236 -7.49 8.65 2.67
C GLU A 236 -6.09 9.08 2.19
N LEU A 237 -5.95 10.27 1.60
CA LEU A 237 -4.66 10.79 1.14
C LEU A 237 -3.68 10.96 2.30
N GLU A 238 -4.13 11.45 3.45
CA GLU A 238 -3.30 11.55 4.67
C GLU A 238 -2.86 10.17 5.18
N ARG A 239 -3.66 9.12 5.03
CA ARG A 239 -3.27 7.76 5.44
C ARG A 239 -2.36 7.09 4.41
N VAL A 240 -2.66 7.20 3.12
CA VAL A 240 -1.86 6.67 2.02
C VAL A 240 -0.48 7.32 1.98
N SER A 241 -0.37 8.61 2.33
CA SER A 241 0.91 9.31 2.40
C SER A 241 1.90 8.67 3.39
N ASN A 242 1.41 7.83 4.31
CA ASN A 242 2.22 7.11 5.30
C ASN A 242 2.59 5.69 4.88
N ILE A 243 2.21 5.22 3.68
CA ILE A 243 2.57 3.91 3.15
C ILE A 243 3.83 4.04 2.30
N TYR A 244 4.92 3.41 2.70
CA TYR A 244 6.19 3.53 2.00
C TYR A 244 6.46 2.32 1.08
N PRO A 245 7.31 2.46 0.04
CA PRO A 245 7.64 1.35 -0.87
C PRO A 245 8.17 0.11 -0.12
N GLU A 246 8.93 0.34 0.95
CA GLU A 246 9.49 -0.72 1.79
C GLU A 246 8.40 -1.48 2.55
N ASP A 247 7.31 -0.79 2.95
CA ASP A 247 6.15 -1.44 3.58
C ASP A 247 5.52 -2.44 2.60
N LEU A 248 5.40 -2.07 1.31
CA LEU A 248 4.87 -2.95 0.26
C LEU A 248 5.82 -4.11 -0.06
N MET A 249 7.13 -3.90 0.00
CA MET A 249 8.12 -4.96 -0.20
C MET A 249 8.17 -5.96 0.97
N GLN A 250 7.77 -5.58 2.19
CA GLN A 250 7.66 -6.54 3.29
C GLN A 250 6.64 -7.66 2.98
N ILE A 251 5.65 -7.41 2.13
CA ILE A 251 4.69 -8.42 1.69
C ILE A 251 5.39 -9.56 0.93
N VAL A 252 6.39 -9.19 0.12
CA VAL A 252 7.26 -10.11 -0.63
C VAL A 252 8.19 -10.84 0.35
N SER A 253 8.88 -10.13 1.23
CA SER A 253 9.89 -10.71 2.15
C SER A 253 9.30 -11.57 3.27
N HIS A 254 8.12 -11.24 3.81
CA HIS A 254 7.49 -11.99 4.91
C HIS A 254 7.05 -13.39 4.44
N MET A 255 6.73 -13.57 3.16
CA MET A 255 6.35 -14.87 2.61
C MET A 255 7.54 -15.80 2.45
N ASP A 256 8.69 -15.30 1.96
CA ASP A 256 9.92 -16.09 1.84
C ASP A 256 10.44 -16.61 3.19
N SER A 257 10.18 -15.86 4.28
CA SER A 257 10.57 -16.25 5.66
C SER A 257 9.75 -17.41 6.24
N LEU A 258 8.56 -17.69 5.67
CA LEU A 258 7.72 -18.81 6.08
C LEU A 258 8.21 -20.13 5.46
N ASP A 259 8.88 -20.04 4.30
CA ASP A 259 9.47 -21.19 3.60
C ASP A 259 10.97 -21.39 3.91
N ASN A 260 11.68 -20.35 4.39
CA ASN A 260 13.09 -20.43 4.78
C ASN A 260 13.36 -19.69 6.10
N HIS A 261 13.76 -20.44 7.14
CA HIS A 261 14.10 -19.96 8.49
C HIS A 261 15.32 -19.00 8.59
N LYS A 262 15.75 -18.33 7.52
CA LYS A 262 16.99 -17.52 7.49
C LYS A 262 16.80 -16.16 6.81
N CYS A 263 16.01 -15.28 7.42
CA CYS A 263 16.24 -13.83 7.48
C CYS A 263 15.13 -13.21 8.31
N ARG A 264 15.37 -13.10 9.62
CA ARG A 264 14.47 -12.45 10.55
C ARG A 264 14.83 -10.97 10.61
N SER A 265 14.62 -10.24 9.51
CA SER A 265 14.54 -8.78 9.61
C SER A 265 13.31 -8.45 10.42
N ASP A 266 13.47 -7.59 11.44
CA ASP A 266 12.46 -7.14 12.39
C ASP A 266 10.99 -7.30 11.93
N VAL A 267 10.28 -8.21 12.59
CA VAL A 267 8.87 -8.59 12.35
C VAL A 267 7.88 -7.45 12.69
N THR A 268 8.34 -6.20 12.78
CA THR A 268 7.64 -5.17 13.57
C THR A 268 6.88 -4.10 12.79
N LYS A 269 6.84 -4.05 11.44
CA LYS A 269 6.33 -2.83 10.77
C LYS A 269 5.41 -2.97 9.55
N THR A 270 4.48 -3.95 9.53
CA THR A 270 3.28 -3.87 8.65
C THR A 270 2.22 -2.88 9.16
N TYR A 271 2.48 -2.20 10.28
CA TYR A 271 1.53 -1.32 10.96
C TYR A 271 0.91 -0.23 10.07
N ASN A 272 1.63 0.31 9.09
CA ASN A 272 1.06 1.31 8.18
C ASN A 272 0.05 0.69 7.21
N LEU A 273 0.36 -0.50 6.68
CA LEU A 273 -0.56 -1.25 5.82
C LEU A 273 -1.80 -1.70 6.61
N GLU A 274 -1.60 -2.23 7.81
CA GLU A 274 -2.69 -2.64 8.71
C GLU A 274 -3.53 -1.45 9.16
N ALA A 275 -2.92 -0.32 9.49
CA ALA A 275 -3.65 0.89 9.85
C ALA A 275 -4.51 1.41 8.69
N TYR A 276 -4.06 1.22 7.45
CA TYR A 276 -4.80 1.62 6.26
C TYR A 276 -5.95 0.65 5.93
N ASP A 277 -5.72 -0.66 6.03
CA ASP A 277 -6.79 -1.66 5.93
C ASP A 277 -7.84 -1.49 7.05
N ASN A 278 -7.39 -1.20 8.28
CA ASN A 278 -8.29 -0.91 9.39
C ASN A 278 -9.18 0.31 9.12
N TRP A 279 -8.69 1.34 8.42
CA TRP A 279 -9.52 2.48 8.04
C TRP A 279 -10.67 2.06 7.10
N PHE A 280 -10.40 1.21 6.09
CA PHE A 280 -11.42 0.65 5.22
C PHE A 280 -12.51 -0.07 6.02
N ASN A 281 -12.09 -0.92 6.97
CA ASN A 281 -13.00 -1.68 7.83
C ASN A 281 -13.82 -0.76 8.75
N CYS A 282 -13.18 0.24 9.36
CA CYS A 282 -13.85 1.25 10.19
C CYS A 282 -14.90 2.02 9.40
N LEU A 283 -14.58 2.47 8.19
CA LEU A 283 -15.52 3.20 7.33
C LEU A 283 -16.73 2.32 6.95
N SER A 284 -16.49 1.07 6.55
CA SER A 284 -17.56 0.11 6.23
C SER A 284 -18.50 -0.10 7.40
N MET A 285 -17.95 -0.31 8.61
CA MET A 285 -18.73 -0.51 9.83
C MET A 285 -19.42 0.77 10.31
N LEU A 286 -18.82 1.95 10.10
CA LEU A 286 -19.44 3.24 10.40
C LEU A 286 -20.69 3.45 9.54
N VAL A 287 -20.62 3.17 8.24
CA VAL A 287 -21.78 3.26 7.32
C VAL A 287 -22.91 2.36 7.81
N ALA A 288 -22.61 1.10 8.13
CA ALA A 288 -23.61 0.18 8.67
C ALA A 288 -24.18 0.67 10.02
N THR A 289 -23.34 1.25 10.88
CA THR A 289 -23.75 1.79 12.17
C THR A 289 -24.73 2.96 11.99
N GLU A 290 -24.40 3.91 11.11
CA GLU A 290 -25.26 5.07 10.81
C GLU A 290 -26.62 4.66 10.25
N ILE A 291 -26.68 3.59 9.46
CA ILE A 291 -27.94 3.08 8.90
C ILE A 291 -28.75 2.33 9.98
N CYS A 292 -28.14 1.34 10.64
CA CYS A 292 -28.85 0.44 11.57
C CYS A 292 -29.34 1.15 12.83
N ARG A 293 -28.65 2.19 13.31
CA ARG A 293 -29.08 2.92 14.53
C ARG A 293 -30.33 3.76 14.33
N ILE A 294 -30.76 4.01 13.09
CA ILE A 294 -31.95 4.82 12.81
C ILE A 294 -33.20 3.94 12.89
N VAL A 295 -34.02 4.13 13.92
CA VAL A 295 -35.27 3.37 14.10
C VAL A 295 -36.34 3.74 13.07
N LYS A 296 -36.49 5.03 12.75
CA LYS A 296 -37.55 5.51 11.85
C LYS A 296 -37.22 5.21 10.39
N LYS A 297 -38.00 4.34 9.75
CA LYS A 297 -37.83 3.92 8.34
C LYS A 297 -37.57 5.06 7.35
N LYS A 298 -38.35 6.14 7.40
CA LYS A 298 -38.17 7.29 6.48
C LYS A 298 -36.80 7.95 6.61
N GLN A 299 -36.29 8.09 7.84
CA GLN A 299 -34.96 8.66 8.08
C GLN A 299 -33.87 7.67 7.66
N ARG A 300 -34.08 6.37 7.88
CA ARG A 300 -33.15 5.33 7.48
C ARG A 300 -33.01 5.23 5.96
N THR A 301 -34.12 5.30 5.22
CA THR A 301 -34.11 5.39 3.74
C THR A 301 -33.27 6.57 3.27
N ARG A 302 -33.44 7.76 3.87
CA ARG A 302 -32.64 8.95 3.55
C ARG A 302 -31.15 8.74 3.83
N MET A 303 -30.80 8.04 4.91
CA MET A 303 -29.41 7.74 5.25
C MET A 303 -28.76 6.80 4.22
N VAL A 304 -29.49 5.76 3.77
CA VAL A 304 -29.02 4.87 2.69
C VAL A 304 -28.81 5.64 1.39
N GLU A 305 -29.79 6.44 0.97
CA GLU A 305 -29.69 7.27 -0.24
C GLU A 305 -28.52 8.27 -0.17
N PHE A 306 -28.29 8.85 1.02
CA PHE A 306 -27.15 9.74 1.25
C PHE A 306 -25.82 9.01 1.04
N PHE A 307 -25.62 7.82 1.61
CA PHE A 307 -24.37 7.07 1.40
C PHE A 307 -24.19 6.56 -0.03
N ILE A 308 -25.28 6.25 -0.75
CA ILE A 308 -25.22 5.96 -2.19
C ILE A 308 -24.67 7.18 -2.96
N ASP A 309 -25.17 8.38 -2.65
CA ASP A 309 -24.67 9.60 -3.28
C ASP A 309 -23.22 9.90 -2.88
N VAL A 310 -22.82 9.66 -1.63
CA VAL A 310 -21.41 9.82 -1.18
C VAL A 310 -20.50 8.86 -1.94
N ALA A 311 -20.87 7.59 -2.07
CA ALA A 311 -20.08 6.58 -2.81
C ALA A 311 -19.91 6.98 -4.29
N ARG A 312 -20.95 7.53 -4.91
CA ARG A 312 -20.87 8.09 -6.27
C ARG A 312 -19.92 9.27 -6.35
N GLU A 313 -19.94 10.19 -5.39
CA GLU A 313 -18.98 11.30 -5.37
C GLU A 313 -17.54 10.82 -5.13
N CYS A 314 -17.34 9.76 -4.31
CA CYS A 314 -16.03 9.10 -4.19
C CYS A 314 -15.55 8.54 -5.54
N PHE A 315 -16.43 7.87 -6.32
CA PHE A 315 -16.11 7.42 -7.68
C PHE A 315 -15.69 8.58 -8.58
N ASN A 316 -16.48 9.67 -8.60
CA ASN A 316 -16.20 10.86 -9.43
C ASN A 316 -14.86 11.51 -9.10
N ILE A 317 -14.50 11.55 -7.81
CA ILE A 317 -13.22 12.09 -7.34
C ILE A 317 -12.04 11.17 -7.73
N GLY A 318 -12.26 9.88 -7.92
CA GLY A 318 -11.20 8.87 -8.08
C GLY A 318 -10.81 8.20 -6.77
N ASN A 319 -11.63 8.33 -5.72
CA ASN A 319 -11.46 7.65 -4.44
C ASN A 319 -12.22 6.31 -4.43
N PHE A 320 -11.63 5.30 -5.09
CA PHE A 320 -12.24 3.98 -5.20
C PHE A 320 -12.23 3.21 -3.87
N ASN A 321 -11.25 3.47 -2.99
CA ASN A 321 -11.15 2.80 -1.68
C ASN A 321 -12.36 3.12 -0.79
N SER A 322 -12.67 4.41 -0.59
CA SER A 322 -13.83 4.82 0.20
C SER A 322 -15.15 4.42 -0.46
N MET A 323 -15.25 4.50 -1.79
CA MET A 323 -16.42 4.01 -2.51
C MET A 323 -16.68 2.54 -2.18
N MET A 324 -15.66 1.69 -2.30
CA MET A 324 -15.78 0.26 -2.01
C MET A 324 -16.11 -0.01 -0.53
N ALA A 325 -15.53 0.75 0.40
CA ALA A 325 -15.86 0.63 1.82
C ALA A 325 -17.34 0.96 2.10
N ILE A 326 -17.86 2.02 1.48
CA ILE A 326 -19.27 2.41 1.64
C ILE A 326 -20.21 1.34 1.07
N ILE A 327 -19.93 0.82 -0.12
CA ILE A 327 -20.68 -0.29 -0.73
C ILE A 327 -20.62 -1.52 0.18
N SER A 328 -19.43 -1.87 0.67
CA SER A 328 -19.21 -3.00 1.57
C SER A 328 -20.03 -2.85 2.87
N GLY A 329 -20.07 -1.65 3.45
CA GLY A 329 -20.89 -1.35 4.64
C GLY A 329 -22.39 -1.53 4.39
N MET A 330 -22.90 -1.12 3.23
CA MET A 330 -24.30 -1.32 2.86
C MET A 330 -24.65 -2.79 2.56
N ASN A 331 -23.66 -3.57 2.10
CA ASN A 331 -23.81 -5.00 1.82
C ASN A 331 -23.59 -5.91 3.02
N LEU A 332 -23.23 -5.38 4.20
CA LEU A 332 -23.20 -6.16 5.43
C LEU A 332 -24.61 -6.70 5.74
N SER A 333 -24.66 -7.96 6.18
CA SER A 333 -25.92 -8.67 6.46
C SER A 333 -26.94 -7.91 7.32
N PRO A 334 -26.55 -7.20 8.41
CA PRO A 334 -27.48 -6.38 9.19
C PRO A 334 -28.17 -5.26 8.40
N VAL A 335 -27.53 -4.73 7.36
CA VAL A 335 -28.09 -3.69 6.48
C VAL A 335 -28.87 -4.32 5.33
N ALA A 336 -28.30 -5.33 4.67
CA ALA A 336 -28.89 -6.01 3.52
C ALA A 336 -30.25 -6.69 3.82
N ARG A 337 -30.50 -7.04 5.10
CA ARG A 337 -31.77 -7.64 5.55
C ARG A 337 -32.92 -6.64 5.72
N LEU A 338 -32.67 -5.33 5.70
CA LEU A 338 -33.68 -4.29 5.95
C LEU A 338 -34.62 -4.09 4.73
N LYS A 339 -35.35 -5.14 4.33
CA LYS A 339 -36.11 -5.20 3.07
C LYS A 339 -37.15 -4.08 2.97
N LYS A 340 -37.76 -3.66 4.08
CA LYS A 340 -38.76 -2.58 4.07
C LYS A 340 -38.10 -1.23 3.80
N THR A 341 -36.87 -1.02 4.25
CA THR A 341 -36.07 0.17 3.92
C THR A 341 -35.67 0.15 2.45
N TRP A 342 -35.06 -0.95 1.98
CA TRP A 342 -34.60 -1.10 0.60
C TRP A 342 -35.73 -0.94 -0.42
N SER A 343 -36.95 -1.40 -0.11
CA SER A 343 -38.14 -1.18 -0.96
C SER A 343 -38.51 0.30 -1.20
N LYS A 344 -37.94 1.22 -0.41
CA LYS A 344 -38.16 2.67 -0.52
C LYS A 344 -36.95 3.43 -1.07
N VAL A 345 -35.79 2.79 -1.14
CA VAL A 345 -34.56 3.39 -1.67
C VAL A 345 -34.61 3.34 -3.20
N LYS A 346 -34.16 4.41 -3.86
CA LYS A 346 -33.93 4.38 -5.31
C LYS A 346 -32.62 3.65 -5.63
N THR A 347 -32.69 2.35 -5.87
CA THR A 347 -31.49 1.48 -6.00
C THR A 347 -30.71 1.67 -7.29
N ALA A 348 -31.27 2.24 -8.35
CA ALA A 348 -30.59 2.33 -9.66
C ALA A 348 -29.16 2.91 -9.61
N LYS A 349 -28.91 3.91 -8.75
CA LYS A 349 -27.54 4.44 -8.54
C LYS A 349 -26.63 3.44 -7.82
N PHE A 350 -27.17 2.72 -6.85
CA PHE A 350 -26.46 1.70 -6.10
C PHE A 350 -26.12 0.50 -7.00
N ASP A 351 -27.07 0.04 -7.81
CA ASP A 351 -26.87 -1.07 -8.75
C ASP A 351 -25.72 -0.78 -9.74
N VAL A 352 -25.59 0.47 -10.21
CA VAL A 352 -24.46 0.92 -11.04
C VAL A 352 -23.13 0.88 -10.27
N LEU A 353 -23.13 1.32 -9.01
CA LEU A 353 -21.93 1.28 -8.16
C LEU A 353 -21.49 -0.16 -7.87
N GLU A 354 -22.44 -1.06 -7.60
CA GLU A 354 -22.17 -2.49 -7.44
C GLU A 354 -21.62 -3.11 -8.72
N HIS A 355 -22.15 -2.73 -9.89
CA HIS A 355 -21.64 -3.19 -11.18
C HIS A 355 -20.17 -2.78 -11.41
N HIS A 356 -19.78 -1.57 -10.99
CA HIS A 356 -18.38 -1.15 -11.05
C HIS A 356 -17.47 -1.99 -10.15
N MET A 357 -17.98 -2.51 -9.04
CA MET A 357 -17.23 -3.32 -8.07
C MET A 357 -17.49 -4.82 -8.18
N ASP A 358 -18.11 -5.27 -9.27
CA ASP A 358 -18.40 -6.67 -9.51
C ASP A 358 -17.09 -7.50 -9.55
N PRO A 359 -17.00 -8.61 -8.79
CA PRO A 359 -15.78 -9.41 -8.70
C PRO A 359 -15.48 -10.25 -9.95
N SER A 360 -16.42 -10.39 -10.88
CA SER A 360 -16.26 -11.19 -12.08
C SER A 360 -15.10 -10.69 -12.93
N SER A 361 -14.48 -11.61 -13.67
CA SER A 361 -13.32 -11.29 -14.52
C SER A 361 -12.22 -10.52 -13.78
N ASN A 362 -12.02 -10.83 -12.50
CA ASN A 362 -11.07 -10.17 -11.60
C ASN A 362 -11.29 -8.66 -11.49
N PHE A 363 -12.53 -8.23 -11.24
CA PHE A 363 -12.89 -6.82 -11.09
C PHE A 363 -12.62 -5.97 -12.36
N CYS A 364 -12.96 -6.49 -13.55
CA CYS A 364 -12.62 -5.83 -14.82
C CYS A 364 -13.20 -4.40 -14.95
N ASN A 365 -14.42 -4.19 -14.47
CA ASN A 365 -15.08 -2.88 -14.51
C ASN A 365 -14.37 -1.85 -13.64
N TYR A 366 -14.03 -2.22 -12.40
CA TYR A 366 -13.22 -1.40 -11.50
C TYR A 366 -11.85 -1.11 -12.11
N ARG A 367 -11.17 -2.11 -12.67
CA ARG A 367 -9.84 -1.93 -13.28
C ARG A 367 -9.89 -0.97 -14.47
N THR A 368 -10.93 -1.04 -15.28
CA THR A 368 -11.15 -0.10 -16.39
C THR A 368 -11.38 1.32 -15.86
N ALA A 369 -12.19 1.48 -14.81
CA ALA A 369 -12.40 2.78 -14.18
C ALA A 369 -11.12 3.35 -13.55
N LEU A 370 -10.32 2.51 -12.89
CA LEU A 370 -9.03 2.88 -12.32
C LEU A 370 -8.04 3.33 -13.40
N GLN A 371 -7.97 2.62 -14.52
CA GLN A 371 -7.15 3.01 -15.67
C GLN A 371 -7.59 4.37 -16.24
N GLY A 372 -8.90 4.59 -16.39
CA GLY A 372 -9.44 5.88 -16.81
C GLY A 372 -9.08 7.02 -15.85
N ALA A 373 -9.14 6.77 -14.52
CA ALA A 373 -8.71 7.74 -13.52
C ALA A 373 -7.19 8.01 -13.55
N ALA A 374 -6.38 6.98 -13.74
CA ALA A 374 -4.92 7.12 -13.89
C ALA A 374 -4.55 7.94 -15.13
N GLN A 375 -5.21 7.70 -16.27
CA GLN A 375 -5.02 8.49 -17.48
C GLN A 375 -5.43 9.95 -17.27
N ARG A 376 -6.59 10.19 -16.62
CA ARG A 376 -7.05 11.52 -16.23
C ARG A 376 -6.03 12.27 -15.38
N SER A 377 -5.39 11.57 -14.45
CA SER A 377 -4.37 12.14 -13.56
C SER A 377 -3.12 12.59 -14.33
N GLN A 378 -2.70 11.81 -15.33
CA GLN A 378 -1.55 12.13 -16.19
C GLN A 378 -1.79 13.38 -17.06
N THR A 379 -3.01 13.57 -17.57
CA THR A 379 -3.39 14.71 -18.42
C THR A 379 -4.11 15.82 -17.64
N ALA A 380 -4.01 15.83 -16.31
CA ALA A 380 -4.78 16.72 -15.45
C ALA A 380 -4.37 18.18 -15.59
N ASN A 381 -5.36 19.07 -15.70
CA ASN A 381 -5.17 20.52 -15.71
C ASN A 381 -5.42 21.15 -14.32
N SER A 382 -5.95 20.36 -13.39
CA SER A 382 -6.20 20.77 -12.00
C SER A 382 -5.70 19.71 -11.00
N SER A 383 -5.40 20.14 -9.77
CA SER A 383 -5.01 19.23 -8.68
C SER A 383 -6.10 18.21 -8.34
N ARG A 384 -7.38 18.57 -8.50
CA ARG A 384 -8.53 17.67 -8.29
C ARG A 384 -8.53 16.47 -9.23
N GLU A 385 -8.15 16.68 -10.49
CA GLU A 385 -8.14 15.61 -11.49
C GLU A 385 -7.00 14.61 -11.28
N LYS A 386 -5.99 14.98 -10.48
CA LYS A 386 -4.82 14.12 -10.17
C LYS A 386 -5.13 13.01 -9.17
N ILE A 387 -6.23 13.12 -8.41
CA ILE A 387 -6.56 12.18 -7.34
C ILE A 387 -6.88 10.81 -7.91
N VAL A 388 -6.14 9.80 -7.45
CA VAL A 388 -6.39 8.39 -7.71
C VAL A 388 -6.11 7.62 -6.43
N ILE A 389 -7.14 7.02 -5.83
CA ILE A 389 -7.00 6.19 -4.64
C ILE A 389 -7.57 4.82 -4.98
N PRO A 390 -6.71 3.83 -5.30
CA PRO A 390 -7.16 2.50 -5.69
C PRO A 390 -7.81 1.78 -4.51
N VAL A 391 -8.60 0.74 -4.79
CA VAL A 391 -9.01 -0.22 -3.76
C VAL A 391 -7.77 -0.95 -3.28
N PHE A 392 -7.31 -0.58 -2.09
CA PHE A 392 -5.98 -0.96 -1.61
C PHE A 392 -5.81 -2.47 -1.49
N ASN A 393 -6.84 -3.16 -1.04
CA ASN A 393 -6.79 -4.62 -0.87
C ASN A 393 -6.65 -5.36 -2.20
N LEU A 394 -7.17 -4.81 -3.31
CA LEU A 394 -6.95 -5.39 -4.64
C LEU A 394 -5.53 -5.10 -5.15
N PHE A 395 -5.02 -3.90 -4.90
CA PHE A 395 -3.64 -3.56 -5.23
C PHE A 395 -2.63 -4.47 -4.51
N ILE A 396 -2.81 -4.69 -3.20
CA ILE A 396 -1.97 -5.59 -2.41
C ILE A 396 -2.09 -7.04 -2.90
N LYS A 397 -3.30 -7.47 -3.24
CA LYS A 397 -3.57 -8.79 -3.80
C LYS A 397 -2.81 -9.00 -5.13
N ASP A 398 -2.73 -7.99 -5.98
CA ASP A 398 -2.00 -8.07 -7.25
C ASP A 398 -0.48 -8.23 -7.03
N ILE A 399 0.12 -7.45 -6.12
CA ILE A 399 1.54 -7.61 -5.73
C ILE A 399 1.78 -9.02 -5.17
N TYR A 400 0.89 -9.49 -4.30
CA TYR A 400 0.99 -10.83 -3.71
C TYR A 400 0.97 -11.93 -4.79
N PHE A 401 0.05 -11.86 -5.75
CA PHE A 401 -0.03 -12.87 -6.81
C PHE A 401 1.18 -12.83 -7.74
N LEU A 402 1.67 -11.64 -8.11
CA LEU A 402 2.90 -11.50 -8.88
C LEU A 402 4.09 -12.14 -8.16
N HIS A 403 4.17 -11.94 -6.83
CA HIS A 403 5.22 -12.56 -6.03
C HIS A 403 5.08 -14.08 -5.98
N LYS A 404 3.87 -14.60 -5.82
CA LYS A 404 3.61 -16.05 -5.66
C LYS A 404 3.83 -16.85 -6.95
N ILE A 405 3.51 -16.27 -8.10
CA ILE A 405 3.55 -16.98 -9.39
C ILE A 405 4.98 -17.16 -9.91
N HIS A 406 5.92 -16.30 -9.50
CA HIS A 406 7.29 -16.29 -10.01
C HIS A 406 8.30 -16.53 -8.89
N THR A 407 9.38 -17.29 -9.14
CA THR A 407 10.46 -17.47 -8.16
C THR A 407 11.38 -16.24 -8.09
N ASN A 408 11.96 -15.97 -6.91
CA ASN A 408 12.94 -14.89 -6.74
C ASN A 408 14.26 -15.16 -7.49
N ARG A 409 14.62 -16.44 -7.63
CA ARG A 409 15.77 -16.90 -8.40
C ARG A 409 15.34 -17.87 -9.50
N LEU A 410 15.98 -17.79 -10.65
CA LEU A 410 15.83 -18.75 -11.74
C LEU A 410 16.60 -20.05 -11.42
N PRO A 411 16.36 -21.16 -12.14
CA PRO A 411 17.04 -22.44 -11.89
C PRO A 411 18.58 -22.36 -11.98
N ASN A 412 19.11 -21.39 -12.72
CA ASN A 412 20.55 -21.13 -12.82
C ASN A 412 21.13 -20.30 -11.65
N GLY A 413 20.33 -20.01 -10.62
CA GLY A 413 20.73 -19.25 -9.43
C GLY A 413 20.67 -17.72 -9.58
N GLN A 414 20.47 -17.20 -10.79
CA GLN A 414 20.34 -15.76 -11.05
C GLN A 414 19.07 -15.19 -10.44
N ILE A 415 19.11 -13.92 -10.05
CA ILE A 415 17.94 -13.17 -9.61
C ILE A 415 17.00 -12.97 -10.80
N ASN A 416 15.72 -13.27 -10.61
CA ASN A 416 14.66 -13.05 -11.60
C ASN A 416 14.26 -11.57 -11.62
N PHE A 417 15.05 -10.74 -12.30
CA PHE A 417 14.86 -9.29 -12.33
C PHE A 417 13.55 -8.89 -13.02
N LYS A 418 13.08 -9.66 -14.02
CA LYS A 418 11.78 -9.44 -14.67
C LYS A 418 10.62 -9.43 -13.67
N LYS A 419 10.59 -10.38 -12.73
CA LYS A 419 9.61 -10.42 -11.63
C LYS A 419 9.62 -9.11 -10.83
N PHE A 420 10.81 -8.66 -10.42
CA PHE A 420 10.93 -7.46 -9.61
C PHE A 420 10.62 -6.18 -10.38
N TRP A 421 10.87 -6.15 -11.68
CA TRP A 421 10.44 -5.06 -12.55
C TRP A 421 8.92 -4.96 -12.63
N GLU A 422 8.19 -6.08 -12.74
CA GLU A 422 6.73 -6.06 -12.75
C GLU A 422 6.15 -5.59 -11.41
N ILE A 423 6.73 -6.04 -10.28
CA ILE A 423 6.35 -5.61 -8.94
C ILE A 423 6.67 -4.12 -8.73
N SER A 424 7.88 -3.68 -9.10
CA SER A 424 8.31 -2.30 -8.92
C SER A 424 7.46 -1.33 -9.74
N ARG A 425 7.05 -1.72 -10.96
CA ARG A 425 6.13 -0.93 -11.78
C ARG A 425 4.82 -0.64 -11.05
N GLN A 426 4.19 -1.65 -10.45
CA GLN A 426 2.95 -1.45 -9.70
C GLN A 426 3.15 -0.54 -8.49
N ILE A 427 4.24 -0.72 -7.75
CA ILE A 427 4.58 0.12 -6.61
C ILE A 427 4.84 1.56 -7.07
N HIS A 428 5.54 1.76 -8.17
CA HIS A 428 5.84 3.08 -8.72
C HIS A 428 4.58 3.86 -9.11
N ASP A 429 3.62 3.20 -9.77
CA ASP A 429 2.33 3.81 -10.12
C ASP A 429 1.59 4.28 -8.85
N PHE A 430 1.55 3.44 -7.82
CA PHE A 430 0.95 3.79 -6.52
C PHE A 430 1.66 4.98 -5.83
N LEU A 431 2.99 5.02 -5.87
CA LEU A 431 3.75 6.14 -5.29
C LEU A 431 3.48 7.46 -6.00
N THR A 432 3.21 7.42 -7.31
CA THR A 432 2.82 8.61 -8.08
C THR A 432 1.50 9.17 -7.58
N TRP A 433 0.51 8.30 -7.36
CA TRP A 433 -0.80 8.71 -6.87
C TRP A 433 -0.77 9.22 -5.42
N LYS A 434 0.12 8.63 -4.61
CA LYS A 434 0.35 9.04 -3.22
C LYS A 434 0.87 10.49 -3.08
N GLN A 435 1.58 11.03 -4.08
CA GLN A 435 2.19 12.37 -4.00
C GLN A 435 1.19 13.52 -4.17
N VAL A 436 -0.08 13.23 -4.45
CA VAL A 436 -1.10 14.25 -4.65
C VAL A 436 -1.48 14.91 -3.32
N GLU A 437 -1.21 16.21 -3.22
CA GLU A 437 -1.74 17.02 -2.12
C GLU A 437 -3.27 17.16 -2.25
N CYS A 438 -3.98 17.01 -1.13
CA CYS A 438 -5.43 17.09 -1.13
C CYS A 438 -5.88 18.51 -1.49
N PRO A 439 -6.63 18.70 -2.59
CA PRO A 439 -7.06 20.04 -3.04
C PRO A 439 -8.32 20.54 -2.33
N PHE A 440 -8.88 19.74 -1.43
CA PHE A 440 -10.11 20.06 -0.72
C PHE A 440 -9.81 20.71 0.63
N GLU A 441 -10.59 21.73 0.99
CA GLU A 441 -10.46 22.38 2.28
C GLU A 441 -10.78 21.41 3.43
N LYS A 442 -9.95 21.46 4.48
CA LYS A 442 -10.11 20.59 5.65
C LYS A 442 -11.25 21.08 6.54
N ASP A 443 -12.32 20.30 6.65
CA ASP A 443 -13.37 20.50 7.65
C ASP A 443 -13.08 19.65 8.89
N LYS A 444 -12.55 20.30 9.94
CA LYS A 444 -12.19 19.64 11.20
C LYS A 444 -13.39 19.02 11.90
N LYS A 445 -14.59 19.59 11.79
CA LYS A 445 -15.79 19.08 12.47
C LYS A 445 -16.23 17.76 11.84
N ILE A 446 -16.25 17.69 10.51
CA ILE A 446 -16.58 16.47 9.76
C ILE A 446 -15.52 15.40 10.00
N GLN A 447 -14.23 15.74 9.88
CA GLN A 447 -13.15 14.78 10.09
C GLN A 447 -13.14 14.23 11.53
N THR A 448 -13.36 15.08 12.53
CA THR A 448 -13.46 14.63 13.92
C THR A 448 -14.59 13.61 14.06
N TYR A 449 -15.78 13.90 13.50
CA TYR A 449 -16.88 12.94 13.53
C TYR A 449 -16.51 11.61 12.85
N LEU A 450 -15.98 11.65 11.63
CA LEU A 450 -15.58 10.45 10.87
C LEU A 450 -14.57 9.58 11.62
N LEU A 451 -13.66 10.20 12.38
CA LEU A 451 -12.58 9.52 13.09
C LEU A 451 -12.97 9.03 14.50
N THR A 452 -13.98 9.64 15.13
CA THR A 452 -14.33 9.35 16.53
C THR A 452 -15.76 8.86 16.74
N ALA A 453 -16.59 8.82 15.71
CA ALA A 453 -17.97 8.32 15.81
C ALA A 453 -17.96 6.88 16.37
N PRO A 454 -18.92 6.53 17.24
CA PRO A 454 -19.01 5.15 17.72
C PRO A 454 -19.34 4.22 16.55
N ILE A 455 -18.61 3.11 16.49
CA ILE A 455 -18.85 2.04 15.53
C ILE A 455 -19.40 0.86 16.31
N TYR A 456 -20.53 0.31 15.86
CA TYR A 456 -21.13 -0.88 16.46
C TYR A 456 -20.29 -2.11 16.15
N SER A 457 -20.23 -3.04 17.12
CA SER A 457 -19.79 -4.40 16.84
C SER A 457 -20.77 -5.09 15.90
N GLU A 458 -20.34 -6.20 15.29
CA GLU A 458 -21.20 -7.01 14.42
C GLU A 458 -22.49 -7.45 15.14
N GLU A 459 -22.36 -7.90 16.40
CA GLU A 459 -23.51 -8.24 17.25
C GLU A 459 -24.43 -7.03 17.48
N ALA A 460 -23.88 -5.85 17.80
CA ALA A 460 -24.67 -4.63 18.01
C ALA A 460 -25.38 -4.14 16.74
N LEU A 461 -24.77 -4.32 15.56
CA LEU A 461 -25.41 -4.03 14.28
C LEU A 461 -26.63 -4.94 14.05
N PHE A 462 -26.52 -6.24 14.32
CA PHE A 462 -27.64 -7.16 14.19
C PHE A 462 -28.78 -6.80 15.16
N ILE A 463 -28.46 -6.43 16.40
CA ILE A 463 -29.46 -5.99 17.37
C ILE A 463 -30.20 -4.77 16.87
N ALA A 464 -29.47 -3.71 16.51
CA ALA A 464 -30.07 -2.48 15.98
C ALA A 464 -30.89 -2.75 14.71
N SER A 465 -30.41 -3.64 13.83
CA SER A 465 -31.14 -4.08 12.64
C SER A 465 -32.48 -4.72 12.99
N PHE A 466 -32.51 -5.70 13.91
CA PHE A 466 -33.75 -6.36 14.33
C PHE A 466 -34.70 -5.44 15.10
N GLU A 467 -34.17 -4.50 15.88
CA GLU A 467 -34.97 -3.47 16.55
C GLU A 467 -35.61 -2.50 15.54
N SER A 468 -34.92 -2.18 14.45
CA SER A 468 -35.40 -1.29 13.40
C SER A 468 -36.38 -1.96 12.43
N GLU A 469 -36.17 -3.25 12.13
CA GLU A 469 -37.03 -4.12 11.32
C GLU A 469 -36.97 -5.55 11.88
N GLY A 470 -38.05 -5.97 12.54
CA GLY A 470 -38.15 -7.31 13.13
C GLY A 470 -37.92 -8.47 12.15
N PRO A 471 -37.67 -9.69 12.66
CA PRO A 471 -37.33 -10.84 11.83
C PRO A 471 -38.47 -11.23 10.87
N GLU A 472 -38.13 -11.49 9.61
CA GLU A 472 -39.12 -11.77 8.55
C GLU A 472 -39.37 -13.27 8.35
N ASN A 473 -38.40 -14.13 8.68
CA ASN A 473 -38.49 -15.58 8.48
C ASN A 473 -38.08 -16.37 9.74
N HIS A 474 -38.25 -17.69 9.72
CA HIS A 474 -37.95 -18.55 10.86
C HIS A 474 -36.46 -18.52 11.26
N MET A 475 -35.55 -18.53 10.27
CA MET A 475 -34.11 -18.46 10.55
C MET A 475 -33.74 -17.18 11.28
N GLU A 476 -34.25 -16.03 10.81
CA GLU A 476 -34.03 -14.74 11.48
C GLU A 476 -34.64 -14.68 12.87
N LYS A 477 -35.82 -15.28 13.08
CA LYS A 477 -36.44 -15.38 14.42
C LYS A 477 -35.54 -16.16 15.38
N ASP A 478 -34.91 -17.23 14.92
CA ASP A 478 -34.03 -18.03 15.73
C ASP A 478 -32.68 -17.33 15.97
N SER A 479 -32.10 -16.68 14.96
CA SER A 479 -30.92 -15.82 15.13
C SER A 479 -31.18 -14.71 16.15
N TRP A 480 -32.35 -14.04 16.07
CA TRP A 480 -32.73 -12.99 17.01
C TRP A 480 -32.88 -13.51 18.45
N LYS A 481 -33.51 -14.69 18.64
CA LYS A 481 -33.58 -15.33 19.95
C LYS A 481 -32.19 -15.64 20.51
N THR A 482 -31.32 -16.24 19.71
CA THR A 482 -29.94 -16.57 20.12
C THR A 482 -29.17 -15.32 20.52
N LEU A 483 -29.22 -14.26 19.70
CA LEU A 483 -28.59 -12.97 20.02
C LEU A 483 -29.12 -12.43 21.35
N ARG A 484 -30.45 -12.40 21.55
CA ARG A 484 -31.07 -11.91 22.78
C ARG A 484 -30.68 -12.74 24.01
N THR A 485 -30.60 -14.06 23.88
CA THR A 485 -30.15 -14.94 24.97
C THR A 485 -28.69 -14.70 25.32
N THR A 486 -27.80 -14.55 24.34
CA THR A 486 -26.38 -14.21 24.56
C THR A 486 -26.22 -12.88 25.28
N LEU A 487 -27.04 -11.88 24.93
CA LEU A 487 -27.06 -10.58 25.62
C LEU A 487 -27.52 -10.68 27.06
N LEU A 488 -28.58 -11.45 27.32
CA LEU A 488 -29.10 -11.68 28.67
C LEU A 488 -28.09 -12.43 29.56
N ASN A 489 -27.34 -13.37 28.99
CA ASN A 489 -26.33 -14.15 29.72
C ASN A 489 -25.04 -13.37 30.01
N ARG A 490 -24.76 -12.27 29.29
CA ARG A 490 -23.62 -11.38 29.53
C ARG A 490 -23.97 -10.19 30.45
N ALA A 491 -25.26 -10.00 30.76
CA ALA A 491 -25.80 -8.87 31.52
C ALA A 491 -25.95 -9.21 33.00
#